data_AF-A0A354FC61-F1
#
_entry.id   AF-A0A354FC61-F1
#
_cell.length_a   1.000
_cell.length_b   1.000
_cell.length_c   1.000
_cell.angle_alpha   90.00
_cell.angle_beta   90.00
_cell.angle_gamma   90.00
#
_symmetry.space_group_name_H-M   'P 1'
#
loop_
_entity.id
_entity.type
_entity.pdbx_description
1 polymer ?
#
loop_
_entity_poly.entity_id
_entity_poly.type
_entity_poly.pdbx_seq_one_letter_code
_entity_poly.pdbx_strand_id
1 'polypeptide(L)'
;MAKIIYHCYGGSHSSVTAAGIHLGLLPKGRTATGSELLKVPHFDQYNAVTHGRFRFVGRDRYGNEVYVLGKRTAGPDVNVLLERIAQLFDCREEICPVDTTFPINPLMVSGGFLSRGLHLVSLGRPIVIFGTQIAYPFLKDIACNVVKGFHGDHMPKSCHSINNERLLALYVCAENDLLTMLLAGRHLYPESGDQELLNWAADLSFSGKIGSLLYLGKADGYEHYLIGAGKQPDIIAKILKEVRGLLEIPQVSLCIVQSQISPSLLLLIMRKLLKCINRGQGLSQLERILLNRYMGKITESASNIKLSILEGILD
;
A
#
# COMPACT_ATOMS: atom_id res chain seq x y z
N MET A 1 -11.69 -17.97 5.37
CA MET A 1 -10.31 -18.20 5.87
C MET A 1 -9.58 -16.87 5.79
N ALA A 2 -8.80 -16.48 6.80
CA ALA A 2 -8.12 -15.19 6.79
C ALA A 2 -6.80 -15.22 5.99
N LYS A 3 -6.42 -14.06 5.46
CA LYS A 3 -5.12 -13.74 4.86
C LYS A 3 -4.36 -12.87 5.85
N ILE A 4 -3.36 -13.43 6.51
CA ILE A 4 -2.54 -12.76 7.52
C ILE A 4 -1.29 -12.21 6.82
N ILE A 5 -1.12 -10.89 6.84
CA ILE A 5 -0.09 -10.21 6.05
C ILE A 5 0.90 -9.53 7.00
N TYR A 6 2.02 -10.18 7.26
CA TYR A 6 3.12 -9.57 8.01
C TYR A 6 3.89 -8.62 7.10
N HIS A 7 4.06 -7.36 7.49
CA HIS A 7 4.73 -6.39 6.64
C HIS A 7 5.80 -5.59 7.37
N CYS A 8 6.81 -5.19 6.61
CA CYS A 8 7.92 -4.33 7.07
C CYS A 8 8.54 -3.59 5.87
N TYR A 9 9.64 -2.85 6.08
CA TYR A 9 10.29 -2.10 5.01
C TYR A 9 10.62 -2.97 3.79
N GLY A 10 11.44 -3.99 3.97
CA GLY A 10 11.98 -4.81 2.88
C GLY A 10 11.28 -6.15 2.71
N GLY A 11 10.37 -6.53 3.60
CA GLY A 11 9.65 -7.80 3.53
C GLY A 11 10.52 -9.04 3.69
N SER A 12 11.78 -8.95 4.14
CA SER A 12 12.77 -10.05 4.10
C SER A 12 13.31 -10.54 5.44
N HIS A 13 13.08 -9.81 6.53
CA HIS A 13 13.70 -10.11 7.82
C HIS A 13 12.68 -10.13 8.94
N SER A 14 12.20 -8.97 9.41
CA SER A 14 11.26 -8.92 10.54
C SER A 14 9.91 -9.58 10.22
N SER A 15 9.28 -9.22 9.10
CA SER A 15 8.00 -9.80 8.68
C SER A 15 8.11 -11.30 8.40
N VAL A 16 9.19 -11.72 7.75
CA VAL A 16 9.48 -13.14 7.47
C VAL A 16 9.68 -13.93 8.74
N THR A 17 10.44 -13.38 9.69
CA THR A 17 10.67 -14.03 10.99
C THR A 17 9.36 -14.16 11.77
N ALA A 18 8.54 -13.11 11.83
CA ALA A 18 7.24 -13.16 12.49
C ALA A 18 6.30 -14.21 11.83
N ALA A 19 6.26 -14.26 10.49
CA ALA A 19 5.51 -15.28 9.75
C ALA A 19 6.03 -16.71 10.03
N GLY A 20 7.36 -16.90 10.10
CA GLY A 20 7.97 -18.18 10.44
C GLY A 20 7.62 -18.63 11.87
N ILE A 21 7.58 -17.71 12.84
CA ILE A 21 7.16 -18.00 14.21
C ILE A 21 5.65 -18.32 14.26
N HIS A 22 4.84 -17.57 13.52
CA HIS A 22 3.40 -17.79 13.40
C HIS A 22 3.11 -19.23 12.96
N LEU A 23 3.75 -19.65 11.87
CA LEU A 23 3.60 -20.95 11.23
C LEU A 23 4.28 -22.10 11.99
N GLY A 24 5.01 -21.81 13.07
CA GLY A 24 5.76 -22.83 13.82
C GLY A 24 7.02 -23.35 13.12
N LEU A 25 7.47 -22.67 12.06
CA LEU A 25 8.77 -22.94 11.41
C LEU A 25 9.96 -22.52 12.30
N LEU A 26 9.70 -21.60 13.25
CA LEU A 26 10.68 -21.08 14.19
C LEU A 26 10.23 -21.33 15.64
N PRO A 27 11.17 -21.55 16.58
CA PRO A 27 10.86 -21.88 17.97
C PRO A 27 10.21 -20.72 18.74
N LYS A 28 9.24 -21.04 19.60
CA LYS A 28 8.58 -20.04 20.47
C LYS A 28 9.23 -19.92 21.85
N GLY A 29 9.91 -20.97 22.32
CA GLY A 29 10.52 -21.02 23.66
C GLY A 29 11.94 -20.46 23.76
N ARG A 30 12.58 -20.14 22.62
CA ARG A 30 13.93 -19.58 22.56
C ARG A 30 14.13 -18.75 21.29
N THR A 31 15.21 -17.99 21.24
CA THR A 31 15.66 -17.35 20.00
C THR A 31 16.12 -18.39 18.98
N ALA A 32 15.74 -18.18 17.71
CA ALA A 32 16.18 -19.03 16.61
C ALA A 32 17.68 -18.86 16.33
N THR A 33 18.32 -19.95 15.89
CA THR A 33 19.68 -19.92 15.35
C THR A 33 19.66 -19.28 13.95
N GLY A 34 20.82 -18.78 13.50
CA GLY A 34 20.96 -18.27 12.13
C GLY A 34 20.59 -19.30 11.06
N SER A 35 20.90 -20.58 11.28
CA SER A 35 20.54 -21.67 10.37
C SER A 35 19.03 -21.91 10.28
N GLU A 36 18.29 -21.74 11.39
CA GLU A 36 16.83 -21.83 11.41
C GLU A 36 16.19 -20.64 10.69
N LEU A 37 16.70 -19.42 10.93
CA LEU A 37 16.23 -18.22 10.23
C LEU A 37 16.40 -18.35 8.71
N LEU A 38 17.54 -18.84 8.25
CA LEU A 38 17.82 -19.02 6.82
C LEU A 38 16.96 -20.08 6.13
N LYS A 39 16.34 -21.00 6.90
CA LYS A 39 15.40 -21.99 6.38
C LYS A 39 13.99 -21.45 6.20
N VAL A 40 13.66 -20.30 6.79
CA VAL A 40 12.33 -19.70 6.62
C VAL A 40 12.20 -19.17 5.19
N PRO A 41 11.10 -19.50 4.48
CA PRO A 41 10.86 -18.98 3.14
C PRO A 41 10.99 -17.45 3.12
N HIS A 42 11.67 -16.92 2.10
CA HIS A 42 11.92 -15.48 1.88
C HIS A 42 12.95 -14.81 2.79
N PHE A 43 13.53 -15.49 3.78
CA PHE A 43 14.49 -14.86 4.69
C PHE A 43 15.82 -14.59 4.01
N ASP A 44 16.21 -13.32 3.91
CA ASP A 44 17.47 -12.84 3.33
C ASP A 44 17.89 -13.54 2.00
N GLN A 45 16.91 -13.89 1.16
CA GLN A 45 17.14 -14.62 -0.08
C GLN A 45 17.85 -13.76 -1.14
N TYR A 46 18.56 -14.43 -2.05
CA TYR A 46 19.34 -13.77 -3.09
C TYR A 46 18.48 -12.89 -4.02
N ASN A 47 17.31 -13.41 -4.38
CA ASN A 47 16.39 -12.76 -5.31
C ASN A 47 15.93 -11.40 -4.77
N ALA A 48 15.90 -10.42 -5.66
CA ALA A 48 15.45 -9.08 -5.33
C ALA A 48 14.02 -9.13 -4.77
N VAL A 49 13.80 -8.49 -3.63
CA VAL A 49 12.46 -8.30 -3.08
C VAL A 49 11.70 -7.36 -4.02
N THR A 50 10.64 -7.88 -4.62
CA THR A 50 9.68 -7.02 -5.30
C THR A 50 8.78 -6.38 -4.26
N HIS A 51 9.07 -5.12 -3.93
CA HIS A 51 8.26 -4.35 -2.99
C HIS A 51 6.85 -4.15 -3.53
N GLY A 52 5.88 -4.12 -2.62
CA GLY A 52 4.46 -4.03 -2.96
C GLY A 52 3.81 -5.35 -3.37
N ARG A 53 4.53 -6.49 -3.35
CA ARG A 53 3.97 -7.82 -3.63
C ARG A 53 3.73 -8.63 -2.37
N PHE A 54 2.65 -9.41 -2.35
CA PHE A 54 2.40 -10.40 -1.31
C PHE A 54 3.15 -11.68 -1.64
N ARG A 55 3.98 -12.15 -0.70
CA ARG A 55 4.69 -13.42 -0.87
C ARG A 55 4.15 -14.42 0.12
N PHE A 56 3.53 -15.47 -0.41
CA PHE A 56 3.00 -16.57 0.39
C PHE A 56 4.12 -17.30 1.13
N VAL A 57 3.88 -17.63 2.40
CA VAL A 57 4.82 -18.37 3.25
C VAL A 57 4.26 -19.75 3.58
N GLY A 58 2.97 -19.85 3.92
CA GLY A 58 2.33 -21.10 4.30
C GLY A 58 0.92 -20.91 4.86
N ARG A 59 0.29 -22.00 5.31
CA ARG A 59 -1.00 -21.99 6.02
C ARG A 59 -0.78 -22.34 7.48
N ASP A 60 -1.45 -21.62 8.38
CA ASP A 60 -1.43 -21.94 9.80
C ASP A 60 -2.35 -23.15 10.10
N ARG A 61 -2.38 -23.58 11.37
CA ARG A 61 -3.20 -24.72 11.82
C ARG A 61 -4.71 -24.48 11.74
N TYR A 62 -5.16 -23.25 11.53
CA TYR A 62 -6.57 -22.88 11.34
C TYR A 62 -6.93 -22.75 9.85
N GLY A 63 -5.98 -23.01 8.95
CA GLY A 63 -6.15 -22.84 7.51
C GLY A 63 -6.03 -21.38 7.04
N ASN A 64 -5.62 -20.44 7.91
CA ASN A 64 -5.34 -19.08 7.48
C ASN A 64 -4.08 -19.03 6.64
N GLU A 65 -4.09 -18.24 5.59
CA GLU A 65 -2.94 -18.07 4.70
C GLU A 65 -2.03 -16.96 5.22
N VAL A 66 -0.74 -17.23 5.32
CA VAL A 66 0.26 -16.30 5.86
C VAL A 66 1.14 -15.78 4.74
N TYR A 67 1.22 -14.46 4.63
CA TYR A 67 1.97 -13.72 3.62
C TYR A 67 2.95 -12.75 4.26
N VAL A 68 3.95 -12.36 3.48
CA VAL A 68 4.86 -11.25 3.79
C VAL A 68 4.81 -10.15 2.74
N LEU A 69 4.92 -8.90 3.17
CA LEU A 69 4.92 -7.71 2.31
C LEU A 69 6.11 -6.78 2.64
N GLY A 70 6.81 -6.33 1.61
CA GLY A 70 7.78 -5.23 1.69
C GLY A 70 7.17 -3.91 1.23
N LYS A 71 7.02 -2.95 2.15
CA LYS A 71 6.28 -1.70 1.91
C LYS A 71 7.14 -0.43 1.79
N ARG A 72 8.48 -0.55 1.76
CA ARG A 72 9.40 0.60 1.80
C ARG A 72 9.04 1.55 2.96
N THR A 73 8.99 2.85 2.68
CA THR A 73 8.71 3.91 3.63
C THR A 73 7.21 4.20 3.79
N ALA A 74 6.31 3.32 3.32
CA ALA A 74 4.86 3.52 3.41
C ALA A 74 4.31 3.49 4.86
N GLY A 75 5.17 3.30 5.88
CA GLY A 75 4.79 3.42 7.28
C GLY A 75 3.83 2.33 7.79
N PRO A 76 3.37 2.39 9.05
CA PRO A 76 2.37 1.46 9.60
C PRO A 76 0.98 1.65 8.99
N ASP A 77 0.71 2.80 8.38
CA ASP A 77 -0.59 3.18 7.79
C ASP A 77 -1.05 2.26 6.65
N VAL A 78 -0.16 1.38 6.16
CA VAL A 78 -0.53 0.27 5.25
C VAL A 78 -1.58 -0.65 5.89
N ASN A 79 -1.62 -0.79 7.22
CA ASN A 79 -2.72 -1.49 7.90
C ASN A 79 -4.07 -0.86 7.58
N VAL A 80 -4.16 0.46 7.78
CA VAL A 80 -5.38 1.23 7.55
C VAL A 80 -5.80 1.16 6.08
N LEU A 81 -4.83 1.24 5.16
CA LEU A 81 -5.07 1.08 3.73
C LEU A 81 -5.72 -0.28 3.43
N LEU A 82 -5.11 -1.38 3.88
CA LEU A 82 -5.58 -2.73 3.60
C LEU A 82 -6.96 -2.99 4.23
N GLU A 83 -7.18 -2.54 5.46
CA GLU A 83 -8.48 -2.64 6.13
C GLU A 83 -9.58 -1.86 5.39
N ARG A 84 -9.29 -0.65 4.91
CA ARG A 84 -10.27 0.17 4.16
C ARG A 84 -10.63 -0.44 2.81
N ILE A 85 -9.65 -0.96 2.07
CA ILE A 85 -9.93 -1.65 0.82
C ILE A 85 -10.78 -2.89 1.07
N ALA A 86 -10.42 -3.68 2.08
CA ALA A 86 -11.20 -4.84 2.45
C ALA A 86 -12.63 -4.45 2.85
N GLN A 87 -12.83 -3.34 3.57
CA GLN A 87 -14.16 -2.79 3.87
C GLN A 87 -14.96 -2.37 2.63
N LEU A 88 -14.33 -1.82 1.59
CA LEU A 88 -15.04 -1.40 0.37
C LEU A 88 -15.69 -2.57 -0.38
N PHE A 89 -15.09 -3.76 -0.26
CA PHE A 89 -15.58 -5.00 -0.87
C PHE A 89 -16.23 -5.95 0.16
N ASP A 90 -16.57 -5.43 1.35
CA ASP A 90 -17.12 -6.19 2.48
C ASP A 90 -16.25 -7.37 2.96
N CYS A 91 -15.01 -7.50 2.50
CA CYS A 91 -14.06 -8.55 2.83
C CYS A 91 -13.17 -8.22 4.05
N ARG A 92 -13.60 -7.28 4.92
CA ARG A 92 -12.76 -6.78 6.03
C ARG A 92 -12.18 -7.90 6.88
N GLU A 93 -13.01 -8.88 7.20
CA GLU A 93 -12.67 -10.00 8.06
C GLU A 93 -11.67 -10.97 7.42
N GLU A 94 -11.44 -10.88 6.10
CA GLU A 94 -10.53 -11.74 5.37
C GLU A 94 -9.08 -11.26 5.37
N ILE A 95 -8.79 -9.99 5.70
CA ILE A 95 -7.41 -9.48 5.73
C ILE A 95 -7.01 -9.06 7.14
N CYS A 96 -5.89 -9.62 7.63
CA CYS A 96 -5.27 -9.25 8.90
C CYS A 96 -3.86 -8.71 8.65
N PRO A 97 -3.68 -7.40 8.46
CA PRO A 97 -2.36 -6.81 8.24
C PRO A 97 -1.64 -6.60 9.58
N VAL A 98 -0.37 -7.01 9.64
CA VAL A 98 0.42 -7.00 10.88
C VAL A 98 1.74 -6.28 10.65
N ASP A 99 1.91 -5.13 11.30
CA ASP A 99 3.16 -4.38 11.24
C ASP A 99 4.26 -5.02 12.10
N THR A 100 5.43 -5.21 11.50
CA THR A 100 6.64 -5.71 12.15
C THR A 100 7.81 -4.74 12.02
N THR A 101 7.51 -3.46 11.83
CA THR A 101 8.51 -2.39 11.70
C THR A 101 9.08 -1.97 13.06
N PHE A 102 8.29 -2.02 14.14
CA PHE A 102 8.72 -1.57 15.47
C PHE A 102 9.98 -2.27 16.01
N PRO A 103 10.14 -3.61 15.92
CA PRO A 103 11.33 -4.29 16.45
C PRO A 103 12.60 -4.16 15.59
N ILE A 104 12.54 -3.42 14.48
CA ILE A 104 13.69 -3.29 13.58
C ILE A 104 14.78 -2.44 14.25
N ASN A 105 15.99 -3.00 14.34
CA ASN A 105 17.15 -2.33 14.90
C ASN A 105 18.21 -1.99 13.81
N PRO A 106 19.18 -1.11 14.10
CA PRO A 106 20.19 -0.68 13.12
C PRO A 106 20.99 -1.81 12.48
N LEU A 107 21.24 -2.93 13.18
CA LEU A 107 21.95 -4.08 12.63
C LEU A 107 21.12 -4.78 11.55
N MET A 108 19.81 -4.86 11.74
CA MET A 108 18.93 -5.39 10.69
C MET A 108 18.94 -4.49 9.45
N VAL A 109 18.95 -3.17 9.64
CA VAL A 109 18.99 -2.20 8.55
C VAL A 109 20.32 -2.27 7.79
N SER A 110 21.44 -2.17 8.49
CA SER A 110 22.77 -2.18 7.88
C SER A 110 23.10 -3.54 7.26
N GLY A 111 22.83 -4.64 7.98
CA GLY A 111 23.04 -5.99 7.49
C GLY A 111 22.15 -6.30 6.28
N GLY A 112 20.87 -5.90 6.33
CA GLY A 112 19.94 -6.03 5.21
C GLY A 112 20.39 -5.21 3.99
N PHE A 113 20.87 -3.98 4.18
CA PHE A 113 21.40 -3.15 3.11
C PHE A 113 22.67 -3.74 2.49
N LEU A 114 23.62 -4.21 3.31
CA LEU A 114 24.83 -4.88 2.83
C LEU A 114 24.49 -6.16 2.05
N SER A 115 23.62 -7.01 2.60
CA SER A 115 23.29 -8.31 2.04
C SER A 115 22.44 -8.20 0.77
N ARG A 116 21.38 -7.37 0.80
CA ARG A 116 20.37 -7.29 -0.27
C ARG A 116 20.52 -6.05 -1.16
N GLY A 117 21.05 -4.94 -0.63
CA GLY A 117 21.24 -3.70 -1.37
C GLY A 117 22.56 -3.66 -2.13
N LEU A 118 23.67 -4.01 -1.47
CA LEU A 118 25.01 -4.04 -2.07
C LEU A 118 25.45 -5.43 -2.56
N HIS A 119 24.60 -6.45 -2.39
CA HIS A 119 24.90 -7.86 -2.72
C HIS A 119 26.14 -8.43 -1.99
N LEU A 120 26.60 -7.81 -0.90
CA LEU A 120 27.69 -8.27 -0.04
C LEU A 120 27.16 -9.29 0.98
N VAL A 121 26.65 -10.41 0.47
CA VAL A 121 25.90 -11.41 1.26
C VAL A 121 26.71 -11.96 2.44
N SER A 122 28.00 -12.28 2.23
CA SER A 122 28.88 -12.82 3.26
C SER A 122 29.12 -11.87 4.44
N LEU A 123 29.05 -10.56 4.19
CA LEU A 123 29.22 -9.52 5.22
C LEU A 123 27.88 -9.14 5.85
N GLY A 124 26.86 -8.90 5.04
CA GLY A 124 25.57 -8.42 5.51
C GLY A 124 24.75 -9.48 6.26
N ARG A 125 24.83 -10.75 5.83
CA ARG A 125 24.01 -11.83 6.38
C ARG A 125 24.30 -12.14 7.86
N PRO A 126 25.55 -12.26 8.32
CA PRO A 126 25.83 -12.41 9.75
C PRO A 126 25.27 -11.24 10.59
N ILE A 127 25.39 -10.00 10.09
CA ILE A 127 24.92 -8.80 10.78
C ILE A 127 23.39 -8.80 10.90
N VAL A 128 22.67 -9.08 9.80
CA VAL A 128 21.20 -9.10 9.84
C VAL A 128 20.64 -10.27 10.64
N ILE A 129 21.33 -11.42 10.65
CA ILE A 129 20.97 -12.56 11.51
C ILE A 129 21.08 -12.14 12.96
N PHE A 130 22.21 -11.57 13.37
CA PHE A 130 22.41 -11.14 14.75
C PHE A 130 21.41 -10.06 15.16
N GLY A 131 21.15 -9.08 14.28
CA GLY A 131 20.09 -8.08 14.49
C GLY A 131 18.71 -8.71 14.64
N THR A 132 18.38 -9.72 13.83
CA THR A 132 17.09 -10.43 13.90
C THR A 132 16.97 -11.21 15.20
N GLN A 133 18.05 -11.82 15.68
CA GLN A 133 18.08 -12.54 16.96
C GLN A 133 17.82 -11.62 18.16
N ILE A 134 18.34 -10.40 18.13
CA ILE A 134 18.04 -9.37 19.14
C ILE A 134 16.56 -8.97 19.10
N ALA A 135 15.98 -8.80 17.90
CA ALA A 135 14.58 -8.45 17.72
C ALA A 135 13.60 -9.62 17.99
N TYR A 136 14.11 -10.85 18.09
CA TYR A 136 13.33 -12.07 18.09
C TYR A 136 12.24 -12.15 19.17
N PRO A 137 12.49 -11.76 20.45
CA PRO A 137 11.47 -11.84 21.49
C PRO A 137 10.23 -10.99 21.15
N PHE A 138 10.43 -9.79 20.61
CA PHE A 138 9.35 -8.90 20.20
C PHE A 138 8.57 -9.44 18.99
N LEU A 139 9.29 -9.99 18.00
CA LEU A 139 8.66 -10.61 16.83
C LEU A 139 7.84 -11.85 17.21
N LYS A 140 8.33 -12.61 18.18
CA LYS A 140 7.61 -13.75 18.77
C LYS A 140 6.33 -13.28 19.46
N ASP A 141 6.39 -12.20 20.25
CA ASP A 141 5.21 -11.67 20.94
C ASP A 141 4.16 -11.17 19.94
N ILE A 142 4.57 -10.44 18.89
CA ILE A 142 3.68 -10.04 17.78
C ILE A 142 3.00 -11.26 17.15
N ALA A 143 3.79 -12.27 16.76
CA ALA A 143 3.25 -13.47 16.11
C ALA A 143 2.29 -14.25 17.04
N CYS A 144 2.65 -14.40 18.31
CA CYS A 144 1.82 -15.11 19.29
C CYS A 144 0.51 -14.37 19.58
N ASN A 145 0.52 -13.04 19.63
CA ASN A 145 -0.69 -12.24 19.85
C ASN A 145 -1.67 -12.39 18.67
N VAL A 146 -1.17 -12.37 17.44
CA VAL A 146 -2.01 -12.63 16.25
C VAL A 146 -2.63 -14.03 16.30
N VAL A 147 -1.82 -15.06 16.58
CA VAL A 147 -2.32 -16.45 16.68
C VAL A 147 -3.34 -16.64 17.81
N LYS A 148 -3.20 -15.90 18.93
CA LYS A 148 -4.18 -15.90 20.02
C LYS A 148 -5.50 -15.24 19.61
N GLY A 149 -5.44 -14.19 18.79
CA GLY A 149 -6.63 -13.52 18.26
C GLY A 149 -7.54 -14.43 17.44
N PHE A 150 -6.97 -15.40 16.72
CA PHE A 150 -7.72 -16.41 15.96
C PHE A 150 -8.12 -17.66 16.77
N HIS A 151 -7.80 -17.69 18.07
CA HIS A 151 -8.03 -18.85 18.95
C HIS A 151 -9.36 -18.78 19.72
N GLY A 152 -10.12 -17.68 19.61
CA GLY A 152 -11.46 -17.51 20.21
C GLY A 152 -12.55 -17.52 19.15
N ASP A 153 -13.82 -17.69 19.56
CA ASP A 153 -15.04 -17.88 18.73
C ASP A 153 -15.32 -16.82 17.64
N HIS A 154 -14.42 -15.87 17.43
CA HIS A 154 -14.38 -14.95 16.30
C HIS A 154 -13.52 -15.51 15.16
N MET A 155 -13.94 -16.62 14.59
CA MET A 155 -13.50 -16.93 13.22
C MET A 155 -14.12 -15.86 12.31
N PRO A 156 -13.31 -15.15 11.50
CA PRO A 156 -13.86 -14.20 10.53
C PRO A 156 -14.86 -14.93 9.63
N LYS A 157 -16.08 -14.41 9.52
CA LYS A 157 -17.09 -14.94 8.61
C LYS A 157 -16.50 -14.82 7.20
N SER A 158 -16.45 -15.95 6.50
CA SER A 158 -16.06 -15.98 5.10
C SER A 158 -17.04 -15.11 4.31
N CYS A 159 -16.55 -14.09 3.61
CA CYS A 159 -17.40 -13.30 2.73
C CYS A 159 -17.55 -14.06 1.42
N HIS A 160 -18.46 -15.04 1.41
CA HIS A 160 -18.75 -15.85 0.23
C HIS A 160 -19.49 -15.12 -0.90
N SER A 161 -19.64 -13.80 -0.80
CA SER A 161 -20.22 -12.99 -1.86
C SER A 161 -19.58 -11.62 -1.80
N ILE A 162 -18.42 -11.45 -2.44
CA ILE A 162 -18.05 -10.13 -2.96
C ILE A 162 -19.30 -9.63 -3.68
N ASN A 163 -19.79 -8.46 -3.29
CA ASN A 163 -20.94 -7.87 -3.96
C ASN A 163 -20.49 -7.50 -5.37
N ASN A 164 -20.60 -8.46 -6.30
CA ASN A 164 -20.03 -8.47 -7.64
C ASN A 164 -20.55 -7.34 -8.54
N GLU A 165 -21.47 -6.53 -8.04
CA GLU A 165 -22.07 -5.39 -8.73
C GLU A 165 -21.32 -4.07 -8.51
N ARG A 166 -20.44 -3.96 -7.50
CA ARG A 166 -19.71 -2.70 -7.26
C ARG A 166 -18.49 -2.58 -8.17
N LEU A 167 -18.52 -1.55 -9.01
CA LEU A 167 -17.41 -1.15 -9.87
C LEU A 167 -16.73 0.07 -9.25
N LEU A 168 -15.47 -0.04 -8.86
CA LEU A 168 -14.72 1.01 -8.18
C LEU A 168 -13.56 1.51 -9.03
N ALA A 169 -13.39 2.84 -9.11
CA ALA A 169 -12.23 3.50 -9.71
C ALA A 169 -11.42 4.21 -8.61
N LEU A 170 -10.26 3.66 -8.26
CA LEU A 170 -9.38 4.18 -7.22
C LEU A 170 -8.24 4.99 -7.84
N TYR A 171 -8.23 6.30 -7.62
CA TYR A 171 -7.16 7.19 -8.05
C TYR A 171 -6.08 7.26 -6.97
N VAL A 172 -4.92 6.70 -7.27
CA VAL A 172 -3.78 6.63 -6.36
C VAL A 172 -3.12 8.00 -6.24
N CYS A 173 -3.47 8.73 -5.20
CA CYS A 173 -3.07 10.11 -4.98
C CYS A 173 -1.89 10.18 -4.01
N ALA A 174 -0.74 10.66 -4.49
CA ALA A 174 0.39 10.97 -3.63
C ALA A 174 0.09 12.11 -2.65
N GLU A 175 0.91 12.24 -1.61
CA GLU A 175 0.70 13.26 -0.59
C GLU A 175 0.75 14.68 -1.18
N ASN A 176 -0.33 15.45 -1.00
CA ASN A 176 -0.50 16.79 -1.56
C ASN A 176 -0.45 16.85 -3.10
N ASP A 177 -0.86 15.79 -3.80
CA ASP A 177 -0.90 15.76 -5.27
C ASP A 177 -2.25 16.21 -5.84
N LEU A 178 -2.37 17.51 -6.15
CA LEU A 178 -3.58 18.01 -6.84
C LEU A 178 -3.68 17.57 -8.31
N LEU A 179 -2.63 17.08 -8.97
CA LEU A 179 -2.77 16.65 -10.37
C LEU A 179 -3.64 15.41 -10.46
N THR A 180 -3.45 14.45 -9.55
CA THR A 180 -4.32 13.28 -9.44
C THR A 180 -5.74 13.66 -9.02
N MET A 181 -5.91 14.65 -8.14
CA MET A 181 -7.25 15.15 -7.79
C MET A 181 -7.95 15.76 -9.00
N LEU A 182 -7.27 16.66 -9.73
CA LEU A 182 -7.80 17.26 -10.96
C LEU A 182 -8.09 16.21 -12.04
N LEU A 183 -7.28 15.16 -12.15
CA LEU A 183 -7.54 14.03 -13.03
C LEU A 183 -8.85 13.33 -12.68
N ALA A 184 -9.05 12.99 -11.41
CA ALA A 184 -10.29 12.37 -10.95
C ALA A 184 -11.50 13.28 -11.16
N GLY A 185 -11.35 14.59 -10.89
CA GLY A 185 -12.39 15.58 -11.13
C GLY A 185 -12.73 15.77 -12.61
N ARG A 186 -11.72 15.84 -13.49
CA ARG A 186 -11.92 15.98 -14.94
C ARG A 186 -12.62 14.75 -15.52
N HIS A 187 -12.36 13.57 -14.97
CA HIS A 187 -13.11 12.35 -15.32
C HIS A 187 -14.58 12.48 -14.89
N LEU A 188 -14.86 12.88 -13.65
CA LEU A 188 -16.23 13.00 -13.14
C LEU A 188 -17.04 14.12 -13.80
N TYR A 189 -16.39 15.24 -14.14
CA TYR A 189 -17.02 16.45 -14.65
C TYR A 189 -16.37 16.87 -15.99
N PRO A 190 -16.54 16.10 -17.08
CA PRO A 190 -15.82 16.32 -18.33
C PRO A 190 -16.07 17.70 -18.94
N GLU A 191 -17.29 18.23 -18.81
CA GLU A 191 -17.73 19.51 -19.36
C GLU A 191 -17.37 20.74 -18.49
N SER A 192 -16.84 20.53 -17.29
CA SER A 192 -16.57 21.64 -16.35
C SER A 192 -15.44 22.54 -16.82
N GLY A 193 -15.54 23.85 -16.56
CA GLY A 193 -14.47 24.79 -16.93
C GLY A 193 -13.19 24.55 -16.11
N ASP A 194 -12.01 24.78 -16.69
CA ASP A 194 -10.73 24.54 -16.00
C ASP A 194 -10.62 25.27 -14.65
N GLN A 195 -11.14 26.50 -14.56
CA GLN A 195 -11.13 27.28 -13.32
C GLN A 195 -12.09 26.73 -12.26
N GLU A 196 -13.25 26.22 -12.69
CA GLU A 196 -14.20 25.55 -11.81
C GLU A 196 -13.59 24.29 -11.23
N LEU A 197 -12.90 23.50 -12.06
CA LEU A 197 -12.23 22.30 -11.62
C LEU A 197 -11.06 22.58 -10.68
N LEU A 198 -10.30 23.65 -10.92
CA LEU A 198 -9.26 24.12 -10.01
C LEU A 198 -9.82 24.56 -8.65
N ASN A 199 -10.98 25.21 -8.62
CA ASN A 199 -11.66 25.55 -7.36
C ASN A 199 -12.09 24.29 -6.61
N TRP A 200 -12.76 23.37 -7.32
CA TRP A 200 -13.18 22.09 -6.77
C TRP A 200 -12.01 21.29 -6.15
N ALA A 201 -10.87 21.23 -6.85
CA ALA A 201 -9.67 20.57 -6.33
C ALA A 201 -9.02 21.30 -5.14
N ALA A 202 -9.16 22.62 -5.04
CA ALA A 202 -8.68 23.39 -3.89
C ALA A 202 -9.56 23.21 -2.65
N ASP A 203 -10.87 23.06 -2.86
CA ASP A 203 -11.87 22.88 -1.80
C ASP A 203 -11.91 21.44 -1.27
N LEU A 204 -11.39 20.50 -2.05
CA LEU A 204 -11.16 19.12 -1.64
C LEU A 204 -10.18 19.05 -0.47
N SER A 205 -10.71 18.76 0.71
CA SER A 205 -9.93 18.50 1.93
C SER A 205 -9.28 17.11 1.93
N PHE A 206 -8.53 16.76 0.89
CA PHE A 206 -7.83 15.49 0.76
C PHE A 206 -6.30 15.66 0.82
N SER A 207 -5.65 15.02 1.80
CA SER A 207 -4.20 15.18 1.99
C SER A 207 -3.34 14.21 1.17
N GLY A 208 -3.91 13.11 0.68
CA GLY A 208 -3.16 12.02 0.05
C GLY A 208 -2.30 11.19 1.02
N LYS A 209 -2.47 11.35 2.34
CA LYS A 209 -1.80 10.50 3.35
C LYS A 209 -2.25 9.05 3.23
N ILE A 210 -1.35 8.10 3.51
CA ILE A 210 -1.65 6.67 3.40
C ILE A 210 -2.83 6.31 4.30
N GLY A 211 -3.76 5.52 3.78
CA GLY A 211 -4.98 5.12 4.49
C GLY A 211 -6.10 6.16 4.48
N SER A 212 -5.91 7.33 3.86
CA SER A 212 -7.02 8.24 3.53
C SER A 212 -7.77 7.74 2.29
N LEU A 213 -9.10 7.86 2.33
CA LEU A 213 -10.00 7.44 1.27
C LEU A 213 -11.14 8.46 1.18
N LEU A 214 -11.45 8.93 -0.02
CA LEU A 214 -12.52 9.90 -0.24
C LEU A 214 -13.35 9.50 -1.44
N TYR A 215 -14.66 9.33 -1.23
CA TYR A 215 -15.63 9.15 -2.31
C TYR A 215 -15.86 10.49 -3.02
N LEU A 216 -15.83 10.46 -4.36
CA LEU A 216 -16.01 11.66 -5.18
C LEU A 216 -17.36 11.70 -5.90
N GLY A 217 -17.88 10.54 -6.34
CA GLY A 217 -19.10 10.46 -7.14
C GLY A 217 -19.17 9.20 -8.00
N LYS A 218 -20.21 9.12 -8.84
CA LYS A 218 -20.40 8.05 -9.83
C LYS A 218 -20.28 8.60 -11.25
N ALA A 219 -19.51 7.94 -12.10
CA ALA A 219 -19.44 8.19 -13.54
C ALA A 219 -19.10 6.89 -14.28
N ASP A 220 -19.57 6.76 -15.53
CA ASP A 220 -19.30 5.60 -16.40
C ASP A 220 -19.61 4.22 -15.77
N GLY A 221 -20.55 4.17 -14.80
CA GLY A 221 -20.90 2.96 -14.05
C GLY A 221 -20.01 2.64 -12.84
N TYR A 222 -18.95 3.43 -12.59
CA TYR A 222 -18.01 3.25 -11.50
C TYR A 222 -18.25 4.25 -10.37
N GLU A 223 -17.95 3.85 -9.14
CA GLU A 223 -17.78 4.72 -7.98
C GLU A 223 -16.32 5.19 -7.91
N HIS A 224 -16.12 6.50 -7.98
CA HIS A 224 -14.78 7.09 -8.02
C HIS A 224 -14.33 7.48 -6.61
N TYR A 225 -13.12 7.06 -6.26
CA TYR A 225 -12.50 7.37 -4.97
C TYR A 225 -11.07 7.89 -5.15
N LEU A 226 -10.68 8.88 -4.35
CA LEU A 226 -9.27 9.18 -4.11
C LEU A 226 -8.76 8.25 -3.01
N ILE A 227 -7.60 7.62 -3.24
CA ILE A 227 -6.90 6.85 -2.23
C ILE A 227 -5.52 7.44 -1.97
N GLY A 228 -5.23 7.69 -0.70
CA GLY A 228 -3.99 8.33 -0.29
C GLY A 228 -2.84 7.33 -0.31
N ALA A 229 -1.75 7.72 -0.97
CA ALA A 229 -0.61 6.86 -1.23
C ALA A 229 0.71 7.39 -0.62
N GLY A 230 0.65 8.53 0.07
CA GLY A 230 1.78 9.14 0.74
C GLY A 230 2.93 9.42 -0.22
N LYS A 231 4.14 9.04 0.18
CA LYS A 231 5.37 9.22 -0.60
C LYS A 231 5.72 8.04 -1.50
N GLN A 232 4.87 7.01 -1.56
CA GLN A 232 5.15 5.75 -2.26
C GLN A 232 3.98 5.33 -3.16
N PRO A 233 3.49 6.19 -4.08
CA PRO A 233 2.33 5.89 -4.92
C PRO A 233 2.47 4.60 -5.72
N ASP A 234 3.67 4.32 -6.26
CA ASP A 234 3.91 3.10 -7.04
C ASP A 234 3.85 1.82 -6.20
N ILE A 235 4.32 1.88 -4.94
CA ILE A 235 4.24 0.74 -4.02
C ILE A 235 2.79 0.51 -3.61
N ILE A 236 2.05 1.58 -3.32
CA ILE A 236 0.64 1.48 -2.96
C ILE A 236 -0.19 0.93 -4.12
N ALA A 237 0.01 1.40 -5.35
CA ALA A 237 -0.69 0.86 -6.51
C ALA A 237 -0.40 -0.63 -6.73
N LYS A 238 0.87 -1.06 -6.56
CA LYS A 238 1.23 -2.49 -6.62
C LYS A 238 0.53 -3.29 -5.53
N ILE A 239 0.48 -2.78 -4.30
CA ILE A 239 -0.26 -3.41 -3.20
C ILE A 239 -1.74 -3.54 -3.56
N LEU A 240 -2.37 -2.50 -4.10
CA LEU A 240 -3.78 -2.55 -4.52
C LEU A 240 -4.03 -3.61 -5.61
N LYS A 241 -3.14 -3.69 -6.61
CA LYS A 241 -3.21 -4.73 -7.66
C LYS A 241 -3.09 -6.15 -7.07
N GLU A 242 -2.23 -6.32 -6.07
CA GLU A 242 -2.05 -7.60 -5.39
C GLU A 242 -3.22 -7.93 -4.46
N VAL A 243 -3.84 -6.93 -3.81
CA VAL A 243 -5.06 -7.10 -3.01
C VAL A 243 -6.21 -7.57 -3.89
N ARG A 244 -6.34 -7.01 -5.09
CA ARG A 244 -7.34 -7.43 -6.08
C ARG A 244 -7.24 -8.94 -6.35
N GLY A 245 -6.03 -9.45 -6.59
CA GLY A 245 -5.79 -10.88 -6.77
C GLY A 245 -5.99 -11.71 -5.50
N LEU A 246 -5.52 -11.20 -4.34
CA LEU A 246 -5.60 -11.90 -3.06
C LEU A 246 -7.04 -12.10 -2.57
N LEU A 247 -7.91 -11.13 -2.85
CA LEU A 247 -9.33 -11.15 -2.52
C LEU A 247 -10.20 -11.67 -3.68
N GLU A 248 -9.61 -12.16 -4.78
CA GLU A 248 -10.34 -12.67 -5.94
C GLU A 248 -11.34 -11.64 -6.53
N ILE A 249 -11.06 -10.36 -6.37
CA ILE A 249 -11.88 -9.27 -6.92
C ILE A 249 -11.70 -9.27 -8.44
N PRO A 250 -12.78 -9.35 -9.24
CA PRO A 250 -12.68 -9.30 -10.68
C PRO A 250 -11.96 -8.03 -11.14
N GLN A 251 -11.11 -8.15 -12.17
CA GLN A 251 -10.34 -7.01 -12.70
C GLN A 251 -11.26 -5.83 -13.06
N VAL A 252 -12.41 -6.13 -13.68
CA VAL A 252 -13.47 -5.17 -14.04
C VAL A 252 -14.05 -4.42 -12.84
N SER A 253 -14.09 -5.02 -11.65
CA SER A 253 -14.72 -4.44 -10.46
C SER A 253 -13.81 -3.44 -9.73
N LEU A 254 -12.50 -3.48 -9.98
CA LEU A 254 -11.53 -2.60 -9.32
C LEU A 254 -10.50 -2.06 -10.32
N CYS A 255 -10.82 -0.86 -10.84
CA CYS A 255 -9.91 -0.03 -11.63
C CYS A 255 -8.96 0.72 -10.70
N ILE A 256 -7.65 0.61 -10.95
CA ILE A 256 -6.60 1.30 -10.18
C ILE A 256 -5.95 2.32 -11.10
N VAL A 257 -6.29 3.59 -10.90
CA VAL A 257 -5.82 4.69 -11.74
C VAL A 257 -4.55 5.28 -11.13
N GLN A 258 -3.45 5.20 -11.88
CA GLN A 258 -2.22 5.92 -11.59
C GLN A 258 -2.04 7.07 -12.57
N SER A 259 -1.86 8.30 -12.06
CA SER A 259 -1.54 9.44 -12.91
C SER A 259 -0.15 9.25 -13.53
N GLN A 260 -0.09 9.24 -14.86
CA GLN A 260 1.17 9.30 -15.60
C GLN A 260 1.72 10.74 -15.71
N ILE A 261 1.00 11.72 -15.15
CA ILE A 261 1.33 13.14 -15.24
C ILE A 261 2.37 13.45 -14.16
N SER A 262 3.64 13.52 -14.57
CA SER A 262 4.72 13.92 -13.69
C SER A 262 4.72 15.43 -13.45
N PRO A 263 4.68 15.91 -12.19
CA PRO A 263 4.78 17.34 -11.91
C PRO A 263 6.18 17.85 -12.24
N SER A 264 6.26 19.06 -12.78
CA SER A 264 7.54 19.74 -12.98
C SER A 264 8.23 20.04 -11.64
N LEU A 265 9.56 20.06 -11.65
CA LEU A 265 10.38 20.40 -10.47
C LEU A 265 9.97 21.75 -9.87
N LEU A 266 9.61 22.71 -10.73
CA LEU A 266 9.11 24.03 -10.33
C LEU A 266 7.82 23.93 -9.50
N LEU A 267 6.83 23.14 -9.93
CA LEU A 267 5.56 22.97 -9.21
C LEU A 267 5.79 22.33 -7.83
N LEU A 268 6.71 21.36 -7.75
CA LEU A 268 7.08 20.70 -6.50
C LEU A 268 7.76 21.66 -5.51
N ILE A 269 8.74 22.45 -6.00
CA ILE A 269 9.45 23.45 -5.18
C ILE A 269 8.47 24.52 -4.69
N MET A 270 7.65 25.06 -5.59
CA MET A 270 6.68 26.10 -5.24
C MET A 270 5.69 25.62 -4.20
N ARG A 271 5.15 24.41 -4.31
CA ARG A 271 4.27 23.85 -3.28
C ARG A 271 4.94 23.71 -1.93
N LYS A 272 6.20 23.27 -1.88
CA LYS A 272 6.95 23.22 -0.62
C LYS A 272 7.09 24.61 0.00
N LEU A 273 7.46 25.62 -0.80
CA LEU A 273 7.60 27.00 -0.34
C LEU A 273 6.26 27.59 0.11
N LEU A 274 5.21 27.43 -0.68
CA LEU A 274 3.87 27.95 -0.38
C LEU A 274 3.25 27.27 0.83
N LYS A 275 3.51 25.99 1.08
CA LYS A 275 3.09 25.30 2.33
C LYS A 275 3.80 25.84 3.57
N CYS A 276 4.99 26.42 3.43
CA CYS A 276 5.70 27.10 4.52
C CYS A 276 5.22 28.55 4.73
N ILE A 277 4.73 29.22 3.68
CA ILE A 277 4.35 30.63 3.69
C ILE A 277 2.85 30.83 3.98
N ASN A 278 1.98 30.01 3.38
CA ASN A 278 0.54 30.09 3.51
C ASN A 278 0.00 29.07 4.53
N ARG A 279 -0.64 29.58 5.59
CA ARG A 279 -1.52 28.82 6.50
C ARG A 279 -2.99 28.80 6.03
N GLY A 280 -3.32 29.43 4.90
CA GLY A 280 -4.68 29.52 4.36
C GLY A 280 -5.10 28.29 3.54
N GLN A 281 -6.40 28.00 3.52
CA GLN A 281 -7.04 27.01 2.64
C GLN A 281 -7.29 27.66 1.27
N GLY A 282 -6.41 27.44 0.29
CA GLY A 282 -6.65 27.89 -1.09
C GLY A 282 -5.40 27.90 -1.97
N LEU A 283 -5.62 27.72 -3.29
CA LEU A 283 -4.56 27.81 -4.31
C LEU A 283 -4.17 29.26 -4.58
N SER A 284 -2.87 29.56 -4.54
CA SER A 284 -2.33 30.85 -4.98
C SER A 284 -2.55 31.06 -6.49
N GLN A 285 -2.57 32.32 -6.94
CA GLN A 285 -2.68 32.64 -8.38
C GLN A 285 -1.57 31.99 -9.22
N LEU A 286 -0.34 31.93 -8.68
CA LEU A 286 0.79 31.29 -9.35
C LEU A 286 0.59 29.77 -9.47
N GLU A 287 0.10 29.10 -8.45
CA GLU A 287 -0.21 27.66 -8.52
C GLU A 287 -1.30 27.39 -9.57
N ARG A 288 -2.34 28.22 -9.64
CA ARG A 288 -3.38 28.10 -10.66
C ARG A 288 -2.81 28.24 -12.07
N ILE A 289 -1.94 29.24 -12.30
CA ILE A 289 -1.26 29.42 -13.60
C ILE A 289 -0.42 28.19 -13.96
N LEU A 290 0.30 27.62 -13.00
CA LEU A 290 1.12 26.43 -13.24
C LEU A 290 0.27 25.18 -13.50
N LEU A 291 -0.80 24.97 -12.73
CA LEU A 291 -1.70 23.82 -12.91
C LEU A 291 -2.49 23.91 -14.22
N ASN A 292 -2.88 25.11 -14.66
CA ASN A 292 -3.52 25.33 -15.95
C ASN A 292 -2.71 24.77 -17.12
N ARG A 293 -1.36 24.78 -17.03
CA ARG A 293 -0.50 24.20 -18.07
C ARG A 293 -0.64 22.68 -18.21
N TYR A 294 -1.18 22.01 -17.20
CA TYR A 294 -1.41 20.57 -17.19
C TYR A 294 -2.83 20.18 -17.60
N MET A 295 -3.78 21.14 -17.68
CA MET A 295 -5.20 20.83 -17.91
C MET A 295 -5.46 20.12 -19.24
N GLY A 296 -4.73 20.45 -20.29
CA GLY A 296 -4.79 19.72 -21.56
C GLY A 296 -4.40 18.24 -21.40
N LYS A 297 -3.28 17.96 -20.74
CA LYS A 297 -2.83 16.58 -20.45
C LYS A 297 -3.77 15.84 -19.50
N ILE A 298 -4.34 16.55 -18.53
CA ILE A 298 -5.34 16.00 -17.60
C ILE A 298 -6.59 15.58 -18.36
N THR A 299 -7.06 16.39 -19.30
CA THR A 299 -8.24 16.11 -20.14
C THR A 299 -8.01 14.91 -21.05
N GLU A 300 -6.86 14.86 -21.71
CA GLU A 300 -6.44 13.70 -22.51
C GLU A 300 -6.36 12.43 -21.67
N SER A 301 -5.68 12.49 -20.51
CA SER A 301 -5.54 11.35 -19.61
C SER A 301 -6.89 10.88 -19.06
N ALA A 302 -7.80 11.79 -18.69
CA ALA A 302 -9.13 11.44 -18.22
C ALA A 302 -9.96 10.75 -19.31
N SER A 303 -9.85 11.24 -20.56
CA SER A 303 -10.53 10.63 -21.72
C SER A 303 -10.01 9.21 -21.99
N ASN A 304 -8.70 9.01 -21.90
CA ASN A 304 -8.08 7.68 -22.07
C ASN A 304 -8.50 6.70 -20.96
N ILE A 305 -8.58 7.17 -19.70
CA ILE A 305 -9.04 6.34 -18.58
C ILE A 305 -10.52 5.97 -18.79
N LYS A 306 -11.36 6.93 -19.16
CA LYS A 306 -12.77 6.68 -19.48
C LYS A 306 -12.92 5.64 -20.59
N LEU A 307 -12.17 5.78 -21.68
CA LEU A 307 -12.18 4.81 -22.79
C LEU A 307 -11.72 3.42 -22.33
N SER A 308 -10.64 3.35 -21.54
CA SER A 308 -10.13 2.10 -20.96
C SER A 308 -11.16 1.42 -20.06
N ILE A 309 -11.91 2.20 -19.27
CA ILE A 309 -13.01 1.69 -18.43
C ILE A 309 -14.14 1.12 -19.29
N LEU A 310 -14.57 1.85 -20.33
CA LEU A 310 -15.66 1.41 -21.22
C LEU A 310 -15.27 0.17 -22.04
N GLU A 311 -14.00 0.03 -22.41
CA GLU A 311 -13.48 -1.13 -23.13
C GLU A 311 -13.14 -2.31 -22.20
N GLY A 312 -13.20 -2.12 -20.88
CA GLY A 312 -12.83 -3.14 -19.89
C GLY A 312 -11.32 -3.42 -19.81
N ILE A 313 -10.49 -2.55 -20.38
CA ILE A 313 -9.03 -2.66 -20.37
C ILE A 313 -8.50 -1.92 -19.14
N LEU A 314 -8.58 -2.56 -17.97
CA LEU A 314 -8.20 -1.92 -16.70
C LEU A 314 -6.80 -2.33 -16.25
N ASP A 315 -5.79 -1.49 -16.50
CA ASP A 315 -4.52 -1.33 -15.72
C ASP A 315 -3.40 -0.61 -16.49
#